data_AF-A0A932CMC4-F1
#
_entry.id   AF-A0A932CMC4-F1
#
_cell.length_a   1.000
_cell.length_b   1.000
_cell.length_c   1.000
_cell.angle_alpha   90.00
_cell.angle_beta   90.00
_cell.angle_gamma   90.00
#
_symmetry.space_group_name_H-M   'P 1'
#
loop_
_entity.id
_entity.type
_entity.pdbx_description
1 polymer ?
#
loop_
_entity_poly.entity_id
_entity_poly.type
_entity_poly.pdbx_seq_one_letter_code
_entity_poly.pdbx_strand_id
1 'polypeptide(L)'
;MDRKARNKAWSAVLLYVVGLFLSLPYAPAWWFFFRHQCGAFTPFVLNTLALTGGLSLLLYLILFRREKRPSAYLWFSALAVVYGYFLGRIRFLPERIHVLEYGLLSYLVGRGFRQGKSPGWRGWVYLKSLPLLLLVSLLDEGIQFLLPNRAADPRDILLKGISALLGLTLTLCVFDPSHAGHPGAL
;
A
#
# COMPACT_ATOMS: atom_id res chain seq x y z
N MET A 1 -2.62 -26.98 -5.25
CA MET A 1 -1.70 -25.83 -5.09
C MET A 1 -1.04 -25.55 -6.42
N ASP A 2 -1.09 -24.31 -6.93
CA ASP A 2 -0.30 -23.92 -8.10
C ASP A 2 0.98 -23.21 -7.66
N ARG A 3 2.11 -23.93 -7.68
CA ARG A 3 3.44 -23.39 -7.39
C ARG A 3 3.76 -22.19 -8.30
N LYS A 4 3.22 -22.16 -9.52
CA LYS A 4 3.42 -21.07 -10.48
C LYS A 4 2.77 -19.78 -10.02
N ALA A 5 1.53 -19.82 -9.53
CA ALA A 5 0.83 -18.66 -8.99
C ALA A 5 1.58 -18.02 -7.81
N ARG A 6 2.17 -18.85 -6.94
CA ARG A 6 2.95 -18.37 -5.78
C ARG A 6 4.24 -17.71 -6.24
N ASN A 7 4.96 -18.35 -7.15
CA ASN A 7 6.18 -17.79 -7.72
C ASN A 7 5.89 -16.45 -8.41
N LYS A 8 4.81 -16.36 -9.19
CA LYS A 8 4.42 -15.10 -9.86
C LYS A 8 4.15 -13.96 -8.88
N ALA A 9 3.51 -14.23 -7.74
CA ALA A 9 3.28 -13.20 -6.73
C ALA A 9 4.58 -12.72 -6.08
N TRP A 10 5.49 -13.64 -5.75
CA TRP A 10 6.79 -13.27 -5.19
C TRP A 10 7.71 -12.58 -6.19
N SER A 11 7.66 -12.96 -7.47
CA SER A 11 8.30 -12.21 -8.55
C SER A 11 7.77 -10.78 -8.63
N ALA A 12 6.46 -10.58 -8.51
CA ALA A 12 5.88 -9.24 -8.48
C ALA A 12 6.35 -8.43 -7.26
N VAL A 13 6.43 -9.04 -6.07
CA VAL A 13 7.00 -8.39 -4.88
C VAL A 13 8.46 -7.99 -5.13
N LEU A 14 9.28 -8.91 -5.65
CA LEU A 14 10.70 -8.65 -5.91
C LEU A 14 10.89 -7.51 -6.92
N LEU A 15 10.19 -7.57 -8.06
CA LEU A 15 10.26 -6.53 -9.09
C LEU A 15 9.81 -5.18 -8.53
N TYR A 16 8.79 -5.17 -7.68
CA TYR A 16 8.30 -3.95 -7.06
C TYR A 16 9.33 -3.36 -6.07
N VAL A 17 9.91 -4.18 -5.19
CA VAL A 17 10.94 -3.73 -4.23
C VAL A 17 12.19 -3.22 -4.95
N VAL A 18 12.63 -3.90 -6.00
CA VAL A 18 13.76 -3.43 -6.83
C VAL A 18 13.40 -2.09 -7.48
N GLY A 19 12.20 -1.96 -8.04
CA GLY A 19 11.72 -0.70 -8.60
C GLY A 19 11.69 0.44 -7.59
N LEU A 20 11.23 0.17 -6.36
CA LEU A 20 11.25 1.14 -5.25
C LEU A 20 12.68 1.61 -4.96
N PHE A 21 13.63 0.69 -4.78
CA PHE A 21 15.00 1.09 -4.45
C PHE A 21 15.69 1.84 -5.58
N LEU A 22 15.40 1.47 -6.83
CA LEU A 22 15.92 2.17 -8.01
C LEU A 22 15.31 3.57 -8.18
N SER A 23 14.11 3.83 -7.68
CA SER A 23 13.47 5.16 -7.80
C SER A 23 14.00 6.17 -6.77
N LEU A 24 14.61 5.71 -5.66
CA LEU A 24 15.04 6.56 -4.54
C LEU A 24 15.94 7.75 -4.94
N PRO A 25 16.98 7.58 -5.78
CA PRO A 25 17.87 8.69 -6.13
C PRO A 25 17.16 9.80 -6.92
N TYR A 26 16.07 9.45 -7.61
CA TYR A 26 15.31 10.35 -8.48
C TYR A 26 14.17 11.09 -7.75
N ALA A 27 13.77 10.63 -6.56
CA ALA A 27 12.65 11.21 -5.80
C ALA A 27 12.81 12.73 -5.53
N PRO A 28 14.00 13.25 -5.15
CA PRO A 28 14.18 14.70 -4.99
C PRO A 28 13.97 15.47 -6.30
N ALA A 29 14.49 14.97 -7.42
CA ALA A 29 14.35 15.61 -8.72
C ALA A 29 12.87 15.70 -9.14
N TRP A 30 12.10 14.64 -8.90
CA TRP A 30 10.66 14.62 -9.18
C TRP A 30 9.90 15.59 -8.30
N TRP A 31 10.26 15.71 -7.01
CA TRP A 31 9.65 16.67 -6.11
C TRP A 31 9.90 18.12 -6.55
N PHE A 32 11.15 18.46 -6.88
CA PHE A 32 11.48 19.81 -7.34
C PHE A 32 10.77 20.14 -8.64
N PHE A 33 10.75 19.21 -9.60
CA PHE A 33 10.00 19.36 -10.84
C PHE A 33 8.51 19.61 -10.55
N PHE A 34 7.86 18.77 -9.75
CA PHE A 34 6.44 18.89 -9.46
C PHE A 34 6.10 20.18 -8.71
N ARG A 35 6.92 20.56 -7.71
CA ARG A 35 6.74 21.81 -6.96
C ARG A 35 6.95 23.03 -7.84
N HIS A 36 7.86 22.99 -8.80
CA HIS A 36 8.07 24.08 -9.76
C HIS A 36 6.86 24.26 -10.67
N GLN A 37 6.28 23.16 -11.18
CA GLN A 37 5.11 23.21 -12.06
C GLN A 37 3.82 23.61 -11.34
N CYS A 38 3.58 23.06 -10.14
CA CYS A 38 2.30 23.24 -9.43
C CYS A 38 2.33 24.34 -8.37
N GLY A 39 3.50 24.75 -7.88
CA GLY A 39 3.66 25.79 -6.88
C GLY A 39 2.73 25.61 -5.67
N ALA A 40 1.96 26.65 -5.35
CA ALA A 40 0.99 26.65 -4.25
C ALA A 40 -0.18 25.67 -4.44
N PHE A 41 -0.48 25.22 -5.66
CA PHE A 41 -1.53 24.26 -5.95
C PHE A 41 -1.13 22.81 -5.66
N THR A 42 0.14 22.54 -5.33
CA THR A 42 0.65 21.19 -5.05
C THR A 42 -0.26 20.40 -4.11
N PRO A 43 -0.68 20.89 -2.92
CA PRO A 43 -1.53 20.09 -2.02
C PRO A 43 -2.90 19.79 -2.62
N PHE A 44 -3.47 20.74 -3.39
CA PHE A 44 -4.75 20.57 -4.07
C PHE A 44 -4.67 19.43 -5.10
N VAL A 45 -3.67 19.48 -5.99
CA VAL A 45 -3.47 18.44 -7.02
C VAL A 45 -3.32 17.05 -6.38
N LEU A 46 -2.52 16.94 -5.32
CA LEU A 46 -2.28 15.67 -4.64
C LEU A 46 -3.53 15.14 -3.93
N ASN A 47 -4.33 16.01 -3.33
CA ASN A 47 -5.61 15.62 -2.73
C ASN A 47 -6.60 15.16 -3.80
N THR A 48 -6.64 15.84 -4.95
CA THR A 48 -7.47 15.44 -6.09
C THR A 48 -7.05 14.07 -6.60
N LEU A 49 -5.75 13.81 -6.78
CA LEU A 49 -5.25 12.49 -7.21
C LEU A 49 -5.59 11.38 -6.20
N ALA A 50 -5.48 11.66 -4.90
CA ALA A 50 -5.85 10.70 -3.86
C ALA A 50 -7.36 10.40 -3.88
N LEU A 51 -8.20 11.43 -4.03
CA LEU A 51 -9.66 11.28 -4.11
C LEU A 51 -10.08 10.53 -5.37
N THR A 52 -9.52 10.85 -6.54
CA THR A 52 -9.83 10.16 -7.79
C THR A 52 -9.37 8.71 -7.74
N GLY A 53 -8.19 8.43 -7.17
CA GLY A 53 -7.70 7.07 -6.94
C GLY A 53 -8.61 6.26 -6.01
N GLY A 54 -9.04 6.85 -4.90
CA GLY A 54 -9.99 6.23 -3.96
C GLY A 54 -11.34 5.95 -4.61
N LEU A 55 -11.91 6.93 -5.34
CA LEU A 55 -13.17 6.77 -6.05
C LEU A 55 -13.06 5.70 -7.14
N SER A 56 -11.95 5.66 -7.89
CA SER A 56 -11.71 4.64 -8.90
C SER A 56 -11.67 3.24 -8.29
N LEU A 57 -11.06 3.10 -7.09
CA LEU A 57 -11.02 1.84 -6.37
C LEU A 57 -12.43 1.42 -5.88
N LEU A 58 -13.24 2.36 -5.41
CA LEU A 58 -14.63 2.11 -5.04
C LEU A 58 -15.46 1.68 -6.25
N LEU A 59 -15.36 2.39 -7.38
CA LEU A 59 -16.03 2.03 -8.62
C LEU A 59 -15.57 0.67 -9.13
N TYR A 60 -14.29 0.33 -9.00
CA TYR A 60 -13.78 -1.00 -9.29
C TYR A 60 -14.46 -2.09 -8.45
N LEU A 61 -14.62 -1.85 -7.14
CA LEU A 61 -15.31 -2.79 -6.25
C LEU A 61 -16.77 -3.01 -6.65
N ILE A 62 -17.47 -1.94 -7.03
CA ILE A 62 -18.90 -1.98 -7.38
C ILE A 62 -19.12 -2.57 -8.78
N LEU A 63 -18.44 -2.02 -9.79
CA LEU A 63 -18.75 -2.28 -11.21
C LEU A 63 -18.07 -3.54 -11.74
N PHE A 64 -16.79 -3.73 -11.41
CA PHE A 64 -15.96 -4.80 -11.98
C PHE A 64 -15.89 -6.02 -11.08
N ARG A 65 -15.59 -5.80 -9.79
CA ARG A 65 -15.52 -6.88 -8.82
C ARG A 65 -16.90 -7.34 -8.37
N ARG A 66 -17.92 -6.49 -8.51
CA ARG A 66 -19.31 -6.73 -8.08
C ARG A 66 -19.37 -7.26 -6.65
N GLU A 67 -18.62 -6.60 -5.77
CA GLU A 67 -18.49 -6.99 -4.37
C GLU A 67 -19.87 -6.85 -3.68
N LYS A 68 -20.37 -7.95 -3.10
CA LYS A 68 -21.69 -7.97 -2.45
C LYS A 68 -21.61 -7.81 -0.94
N ARG A 69 -20.41 -7.88 -0.36
CA ARG A 69 -20.22 -7.89 1.10
C ARG A 69 -20.32 -6.47 1.66
N PRO A 70 -21.32 -6.14 2.51
CA PRO A 70 -21.42 -4.81 3.11
C PRO A 70 -20.23 -4.50 4.00
N SER A 71 -19.66 -5.51 4.68
CA SER A 71 -18.45 -5.35 5.49
C SER A 71 -17.24 -4.89 4.68
N ALA A 72 -17.12 -5.26 3.40
CA ALA A 72 -16.02 -4.80 2.55
C ALA A 72 -16.12 -3.30 2.29
N TYR A 73 -17.33 -2.76 2.09
CA TYR A 73 -17.57 -1.33 1.95
C TYR A 73 -17.36 -0.57 3.25
N LEU A 74 -17.78 -1.13 4.40
CA LEU A 74 -17.52 -0.53 5.71
C LEU A 74 -16.01 -0.43 5.99
N TRP A 75 -15.26 -1.51 5.76
CA TRP A 75 -13.81 -1.52 5.90
C TRP A 75 -13.14 -0.56 4.91
N PHE A 76 -13.58 -0.54 3.66
CA PHE A 76 -13.06 0.39 2.66
C PHE A 76 -13.27 1.84 3.10
N SER A 77 -14.49 2.21 3.51
CA SER A 77 -14.80 3.57 3.96
C SER A 77 -14.02 3.96 5.21
N ALA A 78 -13.91 3.06 6.20
CA ALA A 78 -13.12 3.31 7.41
C ALA A 78 -11.64 3.54 7.06
N LEU A 79 -11.06 2.69 6.21
CA LEU A 79 -9.67 2.83 5.76
C LEU A 79 -9.46 4.08 4.91
N ALA A 80 -10.42 4.45 4.06
CA ALA A 80 -10.36 5.67 3.26
C ALA A 80 -10.34 6.93 4.13
N VAL A 81 -11.12 6.97 5.21
CA VAL A 81 -11.08 8.07 6.20
C VAL A 81 -9.71 8.14 6.87
N VAL A 82 -9.18 7.00 7.31
CA VAL A 82 -7.85 6.96 7.96
C VAL A 82 -6.75 7.38 7.00
N TYR A 83 -6.72 6.85 5.77
CA TYR A 83 -5.76 7.26 4.73
C TYR A 83 -5.90 8.74 4.38
N GLY A 84 -7.13 9.23 4.22
CA GLY A 84 -7.40 10.64 3.94
C GLY A 84 -6.90 11.57 5.05
N TYR A 85 -7.08 11.18 6.31
CA TYR A 85 -6.54 11.91 7.46
C TYR A 85 -5.01 11.99 7.40
N PHE A 86 -4.32 10.86 7.21
CA PHE A 86 -2.85 10.85 7.14
C PHE A 86 -2.33 11.65 5.93
N LEU A 87 -2.88 11.41 4.74
CA LEU A 87 -2.48 12.13 3.52
C LEU A 87 -2.73 13.63 3.63
N GLY A 88 -3.81 14.07 4.29
CA GLY A 88 -4.08 15.49 4.53
C GLY A 88 -3.09 16.16 5.48
N ARG A 89 -2.42 15.40 6.35
CA ARG A 89 -1.44 15.92 7.32
C ARG A 89 -0.02 15.94 6.77
N ILE A 90 0.30 15.06 5.82
CA ILE A 90 1.60 14.99 5.16
C ILE A 90 1.73 16.16 4.17
N ARG A 91 2.77 16.98 4.33
CA ARG A 91 3.00 18.16 3.48
C ARG A 91 3.84 17.87 2.26
N PHE A 92 4.77 16.92 2.36
CA PHE A 92 5.74 16.63 1.32
C PHE A 92 5.23 15.55 0.37
N LEU A 93 5.32 15.78 -0.94
CA LEU A 93 4.90 14.79 -1.94
C LEU A 93 5.65 13.46 -1.81
N PRO A 94 6.98 13.43 -1.62
CA PRO A 94 7.70 12.16 -1.46
C PRO A 94 7.10 11.29 -0.36
N GLU A 95 6.79 11.87 0.81
CA GLU A 95 6.17 11.15 1.92
C GLU A 95 4.76 10.61 1.57
N ARG A 96 3.95 11.37 0.82
CA ARG A 96 2.64 10.89 0.35
C ARG A 96 2.77 9.73 -0.64
N ILE A 97 3.78 9.79 -1.51
CA ILE A 97 4.08 8.70 -2.45
C ILE A 97 4.53 7.47 -1.67
N HIS A 98 5.41 7.60 -0.67
CA HIS A 98 5.82 6.50 0.21
C HIS A 98 4.63 5.81 0.88
N VAL A 99 3.64 6.58 1.35
CA VAL A 99 2.39 6.01 1.87
C VAL A 99 1.71 5.14 0.82
N LEU A 100 1.55 5.61 -0.42
CA LEU A 100 0.91 4.82 -1.47
C LEU A 100 1.75 3.59 -1.87
N GLU A 101 3.07 3.75 -1.97
CA GLU A 101 4.01 2.70 -2.34
C GLU A 101 4.01 1.54 -1.34
N TYR A 102 4.08 1.83 -0.05
CA TYR A 102 4.04 0.81 0.99
C TYR A 102 2.62 0.21 1.17
N GLY A 103 1.58 0.98 0.84
CA GLY A 103 0.21 0.47 0.72
C GLY A 103 0.06 -0.56 -0.42
N LEU A 104 0.71 -0.33 -1.56
CA LEU A 104 0.72 -1.28 -2.67
C LEU A 104 1.65 -2.48 -2.40
N LEU A 105 2.83 -2.25 -1.83
CA LEU A 105 3.75 -3.32 -1.44
C LEU A 105 3.08 -4.27 -0.45
N SER A 106 2.38 -3.74 0.55
CA SER A 106 1.64 -4.55 1.52
C SER A 106 0.53 -5.38 0.87
N TYR A 107 -0.15 -4.86 -0.16
CA TYR A 107 -1.07 -5.66 -0.97
C TYR A 107 -0.38 -6.83 -1.68
N LEU A 108 0.78 -6.60 -2.31
CA LEU A 108 1.53 -7.65 -3.00
C LEU A 108 2.05 -8.72 -2.04
N VAL A 109 2.65 -8.30 -0.92
CA VAL A 109 3.18 -9.20 0.13
C VAL A 109 2.04 -9.98 0.79
N GLY A 110 0.95 -9.31 1.14
CA GLY A 110 -0.23 -9.95 1.72
C GLY A 110 -0.82 -11.00 0.80
N ARG A 111 -0.92 -10.71 -0.51
CA ARG A 111 -1.31 -11.71 -1.52
C ARG A 111 -0.32 -12.87 -1.58
N GLY A 112 0.98 -12.61 -1.56
CA GLY A 112 2.03 -13.63 -1.60
C GLY A 112 1.92 -14.64 -0.46
N PHE A 113 1.74 -14.17 0.78
CA PHE A 113 1.61 -15.03 1.95
C PHE A 113 0.24 -15.71 2.08
N ARG A 114 -0.81 -15.09 1.56
CA ARG A 114 -2.17 -15.63 1.62
C ARG A 114 -2.39 -16.84 0.69
N GLN A 115 -1.66 -16.95 -0.41
CA GLN A 115 -1.93 -17.96 -1.43
C GLN A 115 -2.00 -19.40 -0.86
N GLY A 116 -3.14 -20.07 -1.10
CA GLY A 116 -3.37 -21.45 -0.69
C GLY A 116 -3.70 -21.66 0.79
N LYS A 117 -4.03 -20.59 1.53
CA LYS A 117 -4.40 -20.64 2.96
C LYS A 117 -5.90 -20.44 3.18
N SER A 118 -6.43 -21.10 4.22
CA SER A 118 -7.83 -21.02 4.64
C SER A 118 -8.11 -19.73 5.47
N PRO A 119 -9.39 -19.36 5.72
CA PRO A 119 -9.77 -18.08 6.33
C PRO A 119 -9.15 -17.78 7.72
N GLY A 120 -8.79 -18.81 8.50
CA GLY A 120 -8.20 -18.66 9.84
C GLY A 120 -6.75 -18.18 9.88
N TRP A 121 -6.09 -18.00 8.72
CA TRP A 121 -4.67 -17.67 8.62
C TRP A 121 -4.35 -16.17 8.60
N ARG A 122 -5.33 -15.29 8.85
CA ARG A 122 -5.09 -13.83 8.81
C ARG A 122 -4.01 -13.37 9.77
N GLY A 123 -4.05 -13.86 11.01
CA GLY A 123 -3.01 -13.57 12.01
C GLY A 123 -1.63 -13.99 11.51
N TRP A 124 -1.54 -15.14 10.85
CA TRP A 124 -0.29 -15.60 10.21
C TRP A 124 0.17 -14.71 9.05
N VAL A 125 -0.75 -14.22 8.22
CA VAL A 125 -0.41 -13.30 7.13
C VAL A 125 0.11 -11.99 7.71
N TYR A 126 -0.52 -11.42 8.74
CA TYR A 126 0.02 -10.25 9.44
C TYR A 126 1.40 -10.52 10.05
N LEU A 127 1.53 -11.63 10.79
CA LEU A 127 2.76 -12.02 11.47
C LEU A 127 3.95 -12.18 10.52
N LYS A 128 3.72 -12.64 9.28
CA LYS A 128 4.78 -12.78 8.27
C LYS A 128 4.98 -11.51 7.44
N SER A 129 3.90 -10.81 7.10
CA SER A 129 3.97 -9.66 6.20
C SER A 129 4.54 -8.43 6.88
N LEU A 130 4.12 -8.12 8.12
CA LEU A 130 4.55 -6.91 8.81
C LEU A 130 6.07 -6.86 9.05
N PRO A 131 6.73 -7.92 9.58
CA PRO A 131 8.18 -7.89 9.74
C PRO A 131 8.92 -7.73 8.42
N LEU A 132 8.44 -8.36 7.35
CA LEU A 132 9.04 -8.20 6.02
C LEU A 132 8.88 -6.76 5.49
N LEU A 133 7.71 -6.17 5.65
CA LEU A 133 7.43 -4.79 5.22
C LEU A 133 8.24 -3.77 6.03
N LEU A 134 8.39 -4.00 7.35
CA LEU A 134 9.25 -3.20 8.21
C LEU A 134 10.73 -3.36 7.86
N LEU A 135 11.18 -4.56 7.50
CA LEU A 135 12.54 -4.78 7.01
C LEU A 135 12.80 -4.00 5.71
N VAL A 136 11.87 -4.05 4.76
CA VAL A 136 11.98 -3.25 3.52
C VAL A 136 12.00 -1.75 3.85
N SER A 137 11.16 -1.29 4.78
CA SER A 137 11.15 0.10 5.26
C SER A 137 12.48 0.53 5.87
N LEU A 138 13.10 -0.33 6.68
CA LEU A 138 14.40 -0.09 7.27
C LEU A 138 15.51 -0.05 6.21
N LEU A 139 15.48 -0.95 5.23
CA LEU A 139 16.46 -0.99 4.14
C LEU A 139 16.35 0.26 3.26
N ASP A 140 15.14 0.67 2.94
CA ASP A 140 14.86 1.89 2.20
C ASP A 140 15.45 3.11 2.92
N GLU A 141 15.20 3.25 4.23
CA GLU A 141 15.77 4.31 5.04
C GLU A 141 17.30 4.25 5.11
N GLY A 142 17.87 3.05 5.22
CA GLY A 142 19.30 2.83 5.19
C GLY A 142 19.93 3.24 3.86
N ILE A 143 19.28 2.97 2.72
CA ILE A 143 19.73 3.42 1.41
C ILE A 143 19.65 4.95 1.34
N GLN A 144 18.56 5.55 1.82
CA GLN A 144 18.39 7.00 1.85
C GLN A 144 19.45 7.69 2.69
N PHE A 145 19.87 7.10 3.80
CA PHE A 145 20.97 7.59 4.63
C PHE A 145 22.31 7.64 3.87
N LEU A 146 22.53 6.74 2.92
CA LEU A 146 23.74 6.69 2.09
C LEU A 146 23.69 7.66 0.90
N LEU A 147 22.51 8.19 0.55
CA LEU A 147 22.34 9.09 -0.59
C LEU A 147 22.71 10.54 -0.20
N PRO A 148 23.64 11.19 -0.91
CA PRO A 148 24.13 12.53 -0.54
C PRO A 148 23.07 13.63 -0.71
N ASN A 149 22.02 13.36 -1.48
CA ASN A 149 20.96 14.31 -1.81
C ASN A 149 19.68 14.11 -0.97
N ARG A 150 19.72 13.26 0.08
CA ARG A 150 18.58 12.99 0.93
C ARG A 150 19.02 12.72 2.37
N ALA A 151 18.27 13.25 3.33
CA ALA A 151 18.45 12.91 4.74
C ALA A 151 17.47 11.81 5.11
N ALA A 152 17.95 10.79 5.83
CA ALA A 152 17.09 9.81 6.45
C ALA A 152 16.36 10.41 7.67
N ASP A 153 15.07 10.11 7.82
CA ASP A 153 14.25 10.44 8.98
C ASP A 153 13.62 9.15 9.55
N PRO A 154 13.91 8.76 10.79
CA PRO A 154 13.27 7.62 11.44
C PRO A 154 11.73 7.66 11.46
N ARG A 155 11.13 8.86 11.33
CA ARG A 155 9.68 9.03 11.19
C ARG A 155 9.14 8.41 9.91
N ASP A 156 9.94 8.36 8.84
CA ASP A 156 9.55 7.74 7.57
C ASP A 156 9.36 6.23 7.74
N ILE A 157 10.16 5.57 8.58
CA ILE A 157 10.00 4.14 8.89
C ILE A 157 8.62 3.90 9.51
N LEU A 158 8.24 4.73 10.49
CA LEU A 158 6.94 4.63 11.16
C LEU A 158 5.79 4.88 10.17
N LEU A 159 5.92 5.89 9.32
CA LEU A 159 4.90 6.30 8.37
C LEU A 159 4.66 5.23 7.28
N LYS A 160 5.74 4.65 6.74
CA LYS A 160 5.71 3.47 5.87
C LYS A 160 5.13 2.25 6.59
N GLY A 161 5.46 2.05 7.87
CA GLY A 161 4.93 0.97 8.71
C GLY A 161 3.41 1.07 8.93
N ILE A 162 2.90 2.28 9.21
CA ILE A 162 1.46 2.55 9.30
C ILE A 162 0.79 2.25 7.96
N SER A 163 1.37 2.72 6.85
CA SER A 163 0.80 2.42 5.53
C SER A 163 0.78 0.92 5.22
N ALA A 164 1.85 0.20 5.57
CA ALA A 164 1.93 -1.24 5.43
C ALA A 164 0.81 -1.97 6.21
N LEU A 165 0.51 -1.52 7.43
CA LEU A 165 -0.59 -2.06 8.24
C LEU A 165 -1.97 -1.78 7.61
N LEU A 166 -2.20 -0.55 7.17
CA LEU A 166 -3.46 -0.15 6.54
C LEU A 166 -3.68 -0.88 5.21
N GLY A 167 -2.65 -1.01 4.38
CA GLY A 167 -2.71 -1.73 3.10
C GLY A 167 -2.87 -3.25 3.28
N LEU A 168 -2.26 -3.86 4.31
CA LEU A 168 -2.54 -5.25 4.68
C LEU A 168 -4.01 -5.42 5.12
N THR A 169 -4.54 -4.48 5.89
CA THR A 169 -5.93 -4.50 6.35
C THR A 169 -6.89 -4.38 5.16
N LEU A 170 -6.62 -3.46 4.23
CA LEU A 170 -7.36 -3.34 2.98
C LEU A 170 -7.33 -4.66 2.19
N THR A 171 -6.17 -5.29 2.12
CA THR A 171 -5.98 -6.55 1.39
C THR A 171 -6.79 -7.70 1.99
N LEU A 172 -6.78 -7.84 3.32
CA LEU A 172 -7.41 -8.96 4.02
C LEU A 172 -8.90 -8.75 4.31
N CYS A 173 -9.34 -7.51 4.51
CA CYS A 173 -10.74 -7.21 4.85
C CYS A 173 -11.57 -6.86 3.61
N VAL A 174 -10.97 -6.26 2.59
CA VAL A 174 -11.65 -5.87 1.36
C VAL A 174 -11.32 -6.86 0.23
N PHE A 175 -10.04 -7.11 -0.06
CA PHE A 175 -9.63 -7.94 -1.21
C PHE A 175 -9.65 -9.45 -0.99
N ASP A 176 -9.83 -9.93 0.23
CA ASP A 176 -9.88 -11.36 0.52
C ASP A 176 -11.30 -11.95 0.38
N PRO A 177 -11.58 -12.82 -0.63
CA PRO A 177 -12.84 -13.56 -0.73
C PRO A 177 -13.12 -14.54 0.40
N SER A 178 -12.15 -14.91 1.25
CA SER A 178 -12.35 -15.85 2.36
C SER A 178 -13.27 -15.30 3.47
N HIS A 179 -13.63 -14.01 3.41
CA HIS A 179 -14.69 -13.42 4.24
C HIS A 179 -16.11 -13.66 3.69
N ALA A 180 -16.24 -14.31 2.53
CA ALA A 180 -17.49 -14.94 2.15
C ALA A 180 -17.70 -16.09 3.13
N GLY A 181 -18.44 -15.85 4.22
CA GLY A 181 -19.10 -16.96 4.90
C GLY A 181 -19.84 -17.74 3.82
N HIS A 182 -19.50 -19.02 3.67
CA HIS A 182 -20.09 -19.91 2.67
C HIS A 182 -21.63 -19.82 2.77
N PRO A 183 -22.34 -19.32 1.74
CA PRO A 183 -23.76 -19.55 1.60
C PRO A 183 -23.99 -20.78 0.69
N GLY A 184 -23.27 -21.88 0.94
CA GLY A 184 -23.28 -23.02 0.02
C GLY A 184 -22.68 -24.31 0.58
N ALA A 185 -22.87 -24.56 1.87
CA ALA A 185 -22.67 -25.88 2.46
C ALA A 185 -24.00 -26.34 3.06
N LEU A 186 -25.00 -26.50 2.18
CA LEU A 186 -26.18 -27.36 2.33
C LEU A 186 -26.58 -27.80 0.91
#